data_AF-A0A946V970-F1
#
_entry.id   AF-A0A946V970-F1
#
_cell.length_a   1.000
_cell.length_b   1.000
_cell.length_c   1.000
_cell.angle_alpha   90.00
_cell.angle_beta   90.00
_cell.angle_gamma   90.00
#
_symmetry.space_group_name_H-M   'P 1'
#
loop_
_entity.id
_entity.type
_entity.pdbx_description
1 polymer ?
#
loop_
_entity_poly.entity_id
_entity_poly.type
_entity_poly.pdbx_seq_one_letter_code
_entity_poly.pdbx_strand_id
1 'polypeptide(L)'
;MNEIEPPANTTSTDYAGLTPDVLLDAVESCGYLSDGRLLALNSYENRVYQVGIEDETPLVAKFYRPARWSNDAILEEHAFACELAEQ
;
A
#
# COMPACT_ATOMS: atom_id res chain seq x y z
N MET A 1 -7.34 -19.20 41.00
CA MET A 1 -8.04 -18.33 40.04
C MET A 1 -6.94 -17.65 39.23
N ASN A 2 -6.41 -18.33 38.22
CA ASN A 2 -5.44 -17.71 37.32
C ASN A 2 -6.28 -17.04 36.23
N GLU A 3 -6.36 -15.72 36.28
CA GLU A 3 -6.97 -14.92 35.24
C GLU A 3 -6.12 -15.08 33.97
N ILE A 4 -6.61 -15.88 33.03
CA ILE A 4 -6.05 -15.93 31.69
C ILE A 4 -6.49 -14.64 31.02
N GLU A 5 -5.60 -13.65 30.96
CA GLU A 5 -5.80 -12.49 30.11
C GLU A 5 -6.03 -12.97 28.67
N PRO A 6 -7.11 -12.54 28.00
CA PRO A 6 -7.34 -12.92 26.61
C PRO A 6 -6.17 -12.39 25.76
N PRO A 7 -5.74 -13.12 24.72
CA PRO A 7 -4.70 -12.60 23.83
C PRO A 7 -5.19 -11.27 23.27
N ALA A 8 -4.38 -10.22 23.45
CA ALA A 8 -4.65 -8.92 22.86
C ALA A 8 -4.84 -9.12 21.35
N ASN A 9 -6.10 -9.05 20.91
CA ASN A 9 -6.43 -9.09 19.50
C ASN A 9 -5.97 -7.75 18.92
N THR A 10 -4.72 -7.67 18.51
CA THR A 10 -4.11 -6.49 17.89
C THR A 10 -4.80 -6.26 16.56
N THR A 11 -5.94 -5.58 16.61
CA THR A 11 -6.58 -4.96 15.46
C THR A 11 -5.61 -3.89 15.01
N SER A 12 -4.66 -4.31 14.18
CA SER A 12 -3.57 -3.50 13.62
C SER A 12 -4.15 -2.22 13.03
N THR A 13 -3.89 -1.11 13.70
CA THR A 13 -4.23 0.26 13.28
C THR A 13 -3.32 0.76 12.15
N ASP A 14 -2.39 -0.07 11.67
CA ASP A 14 -1.33 0.28 10.72
C ASP A 14 -1.86 0.98 9.45
N TYR A 15 -3.12 0.74 9.08
CA TYR A 15 -3.76 1.30 7.90
C TYR A 15 -5.08 2.03 8.20
N ALA A 16 -5.36 2.35 9.47
CA ALA A 16 -6.63 2.97 9.86
C ALA A 16 -6.90 4.31 9.13
N GLY A 17 -5.84 5.02 8.71
CA GLY A 17 -5.94 6.25 7.92
C GLY A 17 -5.92 6.08 6.40
N LEU A 18 -5.69 4.86 5.89
CA LEU A 18 -5.65 4.59 4.44
C LEU A 18 -7.08 4.37 3.91
N THR A 19 -7.86 5.45 3.89
CA THR A 19 -9.21 5.45 3.32
C THR A 19 -9.17 5.46 1.79
N PRO A 20 -10.27 5.13 1.09
CA PRO A 20 -10.36 5.24 -0.36
C PRO A 20 -9.98 6.64 -0.88
N ASP A 21 -10.47 7.70 -0.24
CA ASP A 21 -10.19 9.08 -0.64
C ASP A 21 -8.68 9.39 -0.53
N VAL A 22 -8.05 9.02 0.60
CA VAL A 22 -6.60 9.20 0.80
C VAL A 22 -5.78 8.43 -0.24
N LEU A 23 -6.25 7.26 -0.66
CA LEU A 23 -5.59 6.47 -1.68
C LEU A 23 -5.68 7.13 -3.06
N LEU A 24 -6.86 7.60 -3.44
CA LEU A 24 -7.07 8.33 -4.70
C LEU A 24 -6.23 9.62 -4.72
N ASP A 25 -6.31 10.42 -3.65
CA ASP A 25 -5.50 11.64 -3.48
C ASP A 25 -4.00 11.35 -3.62
N ALA A 26 -3.51 10.24 -3.06
CA ALA A 26 -2.11 9.85 -3.16
C ALA A 26 -1.71 9.53 -4.60
N VAL A 27 -2.54 8.78 -5.34
CA VAL A 27 -2.29 8.46 -6.76
C VAL A 27 -2.35 9.73 -7.62
N GLU A 28 -3.33 10.60 -7.36
CA GLU A 28 -3.49 11.86 -8.09
C GLU A 28 -2.37 12.86 -7.80
N SER A 29 -1.81 12.86 -6.58
CA SER A 29 -0.64 13.66 -6.23
C SER A 29 0.62 13.28 -7.02
N CYS A 30 0.67 12.07 -7.57
CA CYS A 30 1.73 11.60 -8.46
C CYS A 30 1.51 12.00 -9.94
N GLY A 31 0.43 12.71 -10.26
CA GLY A 31 0.14 13.21 -11.61
C GLY A 31 -0.75 12.31 -12.47
N TYR A 32 -1.37 11.28 -11.90
CA TYR A 32 -2.33 10.42 -12.59
C TYR A 32 -3.76 10.87 -12.35
N LEU A 33 -4.65 10.76 -13.34
CA LEU A 33 -6.07 11.07 -13.16
C LEU A 33 -6.85 9.78 -12.88
N SER A 34 -7.38 9.62 -11.67
CA SER A 34 -8.08 8.40 -11.29
C SER A 34 -9.52 8.37 -11.86
N ASP A 35 -10.01 7.20 -12.24
CA ASP A 35 -11.42 7.01 -12.63
C ASP A 35 -12.32 6.56 -11.45
N GLY A 36 -11.75 6.56 -10.24
CA GLY A 36 -12.41 6.15 -9.00
C GLY A 36 -12.53 4.64 -8.78
N ARG A 37 -12.13 3.78 -9.73
CA ARG A 37 -12.15 2.32 -9.52
C ARG A 37 -10.99 1.88 -8.64
N LEU A 38 -11.31 1.19 -7.55
CA LEU A 38 -10.34 0.60 -6.62
C LEU A 38 -10.59 -0.89 -6.43
N LEU A 39 -9.57 -1.71 -6.70
CA LEU A 39 -9.58 -3.15 -6.45
C LEU A 39 -8.45 -3.51 -5.48
N ALA A 40 -8.81 -3.93 -4.27
CA ALA A 40 -7.83 -4.45 -3.31
C ALA A 40 -7.27 -5.79 -3.81
N LEU A 41 -5.94 -5.92 -3.84
CA LEU A 41 -5.24 -7.14 -4.24
C LEU A 41 -4.81 -7.95 -3.02
N ASN A 42 -4.67 -9.27 -3.20
CA ASN A 42 -4.26 -10.18 -2.14
C ASN A 42 -2.79 -9.91 -1.74
N SER A 43 -2.60 -9.17 -0.66
CA SER A 43 -1.30 -8.90 -0.06
C SER A 43 -1.39 -8.90 1.46
N TYR A 44 -0.44 -9.57 2.11
CA TYR A 44 -0.43 -9.76 3.57
C TYR A 44 0.38 -8.68 4.29
N GLU A 45 1.51 -8.27 3.71
CA GLU A 45 2.38 -7.27 4.33
C GLU A 45 1.94 -5.85 4.00
N ASN A 46 1.83 -5.52 2.71
CA ASN A 46 1.50 -4.19 2.24
C ASN A 46 0.04 -4.09 1.83
N ARG A 47 -0.54 -2.88 1.85
CA ARG A 47 -1.83 -2.68 1.18
C ARG A 47 -1.60 -2.39 -0.27
N VAL A 48 -2.08 -3.29 -1.12
CA VAL A 48 -1.90 -3.20 -2.56
C VAL A 48 -3.28 -3.05 -3.20
N TYR A 49 -3.39 -2.05 -4.05
CA TYR A 49 -4.60 -1.77 -4.81
C TYR A 49 -4.28 -1.64 -6.28
N GLN A 50 -5.16 -2.15 -7.13
CA GLN A 50 -5.23 -1.73 -8.51
C GLN A 50 -6.18 -0.53 -8.59
N VAL A 51 -5.71 0.56 -9.20
CA VAL A 51 -6.41 1.84 -9.32
C VAL A 51 -6.67 2.10 -10.80
N GLY A 52 -7.92 2.33 -11.17
CA GLY A 52 -8.28 2.71 -12.53
C GLY A 52 -7.84 4.15 -12.83
N ILE A 53 -7.23 4.35 -14.00
CA ILE A 53 -6.75 5.65 -14.49
C ILE A 53 -7.56 6.01 -15.73
N GLU A 54 -7.98 7.27 -15.83
CA GLU A 54 -8.77 7.78 -16.96
C GLU A 54 -7.97 7.66 -18.27
N ASP A 55 -8.60 7.07 -19.29
CA ASP A 55 -8.02 6.81 -20.63
C ASP A 55 -6.68 6.05 -20.67
N GLU A 56 -6.28 5.43 -19.55
CA GLU A 56 -5.01 4.73 -19.41
C GLU A 56 -5.17 3.31 -18.82
N THR A 57 -4.07 2.55 -18.82
CA THR A 57 -4.04 1.27 -18.13
C THR A 57 -4.07 1.47 -16.60
N PRO A 58 -4.79 0.63 -15.84
CA PRO A 58 -4.80 0.71 -14.39
C PRO A 58 -3.41 0.58 -13.77
N LEU A 59 -3.18 1.30 -12.67
CA LEU A 59 -1.94 1.31 -11.90
C LEU A 59 -2.01 0.41 -10.68
N VAL A 60 -0.87 -0.12 -10.23
CA VAL A 60 -0.75 -0.86 -8.97
C VAL A 60 -0.12 0.05 -7.92
N ALA A 61 -0.90 0.44 -6.92
CA ALA A 61 -0.45 1.24 -5.78
C ALA A 61 -0.09 0.32 -4.60
N LYS A 62 1.15 0.40 -4.11
CA LYS A 62 1.67 -0.35 -2.96
C LYS A 62 1.93 0.61 -1.79
N PHE A 63 1.17 0.47 -0.72
CA PHE A 63 1.32 1.25 0.51
C PHE A 63 2.06 0.41 1.56
N TYR A 64 3.26 0.83 1.91
CA TYR A 64 4.09 0.18 2.93
C TYR A 64 3.52 0.37 4.34
N ARG A 65 3.71 -0.63 5.21
CA ARG A 65 3.36 -0.48 6.63
C ARG A 65 4.14 0.67 7.27
N PRO A 66 3.47 1.60 7.98
CA PRO A 66 4.16 2.67 8.69
C PRO A 66 5.24 2.13 9.62
N ALA A 67 6.41 2.78 9.63
CA ALA A 67 7.56 2.47 10.47
C ALA A 67 8.11 1.02 10.36
N ARG A 68 7.68 0.24 9.36
CA ARG A 68 8.19 -1.12 9.13
C ARG A 68 9.52 -1.13 8.40
N TRP A 69 9.70 -0.21 7.46
CA TRP A 69 10.88 -0.10 6.60
C TRP A 69 11.42 1.33 6.66
N SER A 70 12.75 1.47 6.59
CA SER A 70 13.37 2.77 6.37
C SER A 70 13.19 3.22 4.92
N ASN A 71 13.27 4.53 4.69
CA ASN A 71 13.25 5.06 3.32
C ASN A 71 14.39 4.46 2.49
N ASP A 72 15.59 4.30 3.06
CA ASP A 72 16.73 3.71 2.36
C ASP A 72 16.45 2.27 1.90
N ALA A 73 15.82 1.45 2.74
CA ALA A 73 15.47 0.08 2.38
C ALA A 73 14.38 0.02 1.30
N ILE A 74 13.41 0.94 1.33
CA ILE A 74 12.41 1.07 0.27
C ILE A 74 13.10 1.46 -1.04
N LEU A 75 13.97 2.47 -1.03
CA LEU A 75 14.69 2.91 -2.21
C LEU A 75 15.62 1.82 -2.78
N GLU A 76 16.25 1.02 -1.94
CA GLU A 76 17.02 -0.16 -2.35
C GLU A 76 16.14 -1.19 -3.08
N GLU A 77 14.95 -1.51 -2.55
CA GLU A 77 13.98 -2.40 -3.22
C GLU A 77 13.60 -1.86 -4.61
N HIS A 78 13.33 -0.56 -4.71
CA HIS A 78 13.00 0.10 -5.98
C HIS A 78 14.16 0.04 -6.98
N ALA A 79 15.38 0.35 -6.55
CA ALA A 79 16.57 0.28 -7.39
C ALA A 79 16.78 -1.13 -7.92
N PHE A 80 16.69 -2.14 -7.05
CA PHE A 80 16.84 -3.54 -7.43
C PHE A 80 15.77 -4.00 -8.44
N ALA A 81 14.52 -3.59 -8.26
CA ALA A 81 13.44 -3.91 -9.20
C ALA A 81 13.67 -3.27 -10.58
N CYS A 82 14.17 -2.02 -10.61
CA CYS A 82 14.56 -1.36 -11.85
C CYS A 82 15.71 -2.09 -12.55
N GLU A 83 16.78 -2.44 -11.81
CA GLU A 83 17.91 -3.22 -12.35
C GLU A 83 17.48 -4.55 -12.95
N LEU A 84 16.48 -5.23 -12.35
CA LEU A 84 15.96 -6.50 -12.87
C LEU A 84 15.13 -6.33 -14.14
N ALA A 85 14.43 -5.21 -14.31
CA ALA A 85 13.62 -4.94 -15.49
C ALA A 85 14.47 -4.57 -16.72
N GLU A 86 15.70 -4.12 -16.51
CA GLU A 86 16.66 -3.75 -17.57
C GLU A 86 17.50 -4.93 -18.09
N GLN A 87 17.34 -6.13 -17.53
CA GLN A 87 18.01 -7.36 -17.95
C GLN A 87 17.31 -8.04 -19.13
#